data_AF-A0A1W9LHN0-F1
#
_entry.id   AF-A0A1W9LHN0-F1
#
_cell.length_a   1.000
_cell.length_b   1.000
_cell.length_c   1.000
_cell.angle_alpha   90.00
_cell.angle_beta   90.00
_cell.angle_gamma   90.00
#
_symmetry.space_group_name_H-M   'P 1'
#
loop_
_entity.id
_entity.type
_entity.pdbx_description
1 polymer ?
#
loop_
_entity_poly.entity_id
_entity_poly.type
_entity_poly.pdbx_seq_one_letter_code
_entity_poly.pdbx_strand_id
1 'polypeptide(L)'
;MSEELIQTVPQKIGNYTYFKLGSTTLNQLKASGIIPPKNYGNLGTKKPDGLVIHHGIIKAVIEYKLPEKLSSESQIKTAIEQEILVAKKLCKILVA
;
A
#
# COMPACT_ATOMS: atom_id res chain seq x y z
N MET A 1 20.65 5.99 -15.13
CA MET A 1 20.54 5.34 -13.81
C MET A 1 19.04 5.20 -13.49
N SER A 2 18.14 4.66 -14.32
CA SER A 2 18.08 3.43 -15.13
C SER A 2 18.32 2.16 -14.32
N GLU A 3 17.23 1.38 -14.19
CA GLU A 3 17.20 -0.09 -13.99
C GLU A 3 17.07 -0.68 -12.59
N GLU A 4 16.23 -0.09 -11.72
CA GLU A 4 15.45 -0.91 -10.76
C GLU A 4 13.96 -0.58 -10.87
N LEU A 5 13.38 -0.85 -12.05
CA LEU A 5 11.93 -1.02 -12.15
C LEU A 5 11.57 -2.32 -11.42
N ILE A 6 11.27 -2.18 -10.13
CA ILE A 6 10.38 -3.01 -9.31
C ILE A 6 10.09 -4.38 -9.94
N GLN A 7 10.95 -5.35 -9.63
CA GLN A 7 10.74 -6.76 -9.96
C GLN A 7 9.71 -7.37 -8.99
N THR A 8 8.48 -6.83 -8.95
CA THR A 8 7.37 -7.54 -8.33
C THR A 8 6.38 -7.90 -9.43
N VAL A 9 6.47 -9.16 -9.88
CA VAL A 9 5.53 -9.71 -10.85
C VAL A 9 4.13 -9.61 -10.21
N PRO A 10 3.21 -8.81 -10.77
CA PRO A 10 1.88 -8.68 -10.21
C PRO A 10 1.17 -10.04 -10.26
N GLN A 11 0.63 -10.46 -9.13
CA GLN A 11 -0.10 -11.72 -9.04
C GLN A 11 -1.58 -11.47 -9.31
N LYS A 12 -2.18 -12.23 -10.22
CA LYS A 12 -3.63 -12.20 -10.43
C LYS A 12 -4.31 -13.08 -9.40
N ILE A 13 -5.30 -12.52 -8.72
CA ILE A 13 -6.20 -13.18 -7.79
C ILE A 13 -7.61 -12.99 -8.33
N GLY A 14 -8.05 -13.88 -9.23
CA GLY A 14 -9.29 -13.70 -9.98
C GLY A 14 -9.27 -12.41 -10.81
N ASN A 15 -10.26 -11.53 -10.58
CA ASN A 15 -10.36 -10.22 -11.24
C ASN A 15 -9.49 -9.13 -10.60
N TYR A 16 -8.79 -9.47 -9.52
CA TYR A 16 -7.91 -8.54 -8.80
C TYR A 16 -6.46 -8.79 -9.17
N THR A 17 -5.68 -7.72 -9.15
CA THR A 17 -4.23 -7.73 -9.30
C THR A 17 -3.61 -7.34 -7.97
N TYR A 18 -2.83 -8.25 -7.40
CA TYR A 18 -2.03 -8.02 -6.21
C TYR A 18 -0.61 -7.59 -6.61
N PHE A 19 -0.20 -6.43 -6.12
CA PHE A 19 1.18 -5.97 -6.15
C PHE A 19 1.79 -6.21 -4.78
N LYS A 20 2.78 -7.09 -4.72
CA LYS A 20 3.67 -7.15 -3.56
C LYS A 20 4.61 -5.95 -3.66
N LEU A 21 4.70 -5.18 -2.59
CA LEU A 21 5.55 -4.01 -2.46
C LEU A 21 6.42 -4.22 -1.22
N GLY A 22 7.55 -3.52 -1.11
CA GLY A 22 8.44 -3.73 0.05
C GLY A 22 9.46 -2.63 0.24
N SER A 23 9.86 -1.96 -0.84
CA SER A 23 10.76 -0.80 -0.78
C SER A 23 10.20 0.44 -1.47
N THR A 24 9.09 0.30 -2.19
CA THR A 24 8.51 1.34 -3.06
C THR A 24 7.64 2.30 -2.27
N THR A 25 7.91 3.59 -2.42
CA THR A 25 7.12 4.66 -1.80
C THR A 25 5.87 5.00 -2.61
N LEU A 26 4.85 5.61 -1.97
CA LEU A 26 3.67 6.11 -2.69
C LEU A 26 4.05 7.10 -3.80
N ASN A 27 5.09 7.94 -3.60
CA ASN A 27 5.55 8.85 -4.65
C ASN A 27 6.12 8.12 -5.86
N GLN A 28 6.87 7.04 -5.66
CA GLN A 28 7.38 6.20 -6.75
C GLN A 28 6.24 5.47 -7.47
N LEU A 29 5.27 4.93 -6.72
CA LEU A 29 4.09 4.29 -7.30
C LEU A 29 3.27 5.29 -8.13
N LYS A 30 3.16 6.54 -7.67
CA LYS A 30 2.51 7.62 -8.41
C LYS A 30 3.28 7.91 -9.71
N ALA A 31 4.61 8.03 -9.64
CA ALA A 31 5.43 8.28 -10.82
C ALA A 31 5.34 7.15 -11.85
N SER A 32 5.16 5.90 -11.40
CA SER A 32 4.96 4.74 -12.26
C SER A 32 3.54 4.60 -12.84
N GLY A 33 2.58 5.44 -12.40
CA GLY A 33 1.18 5.38 -12.84
C GLY A 33 0.35 4.24 -12.24
N ILE A 34 0.91 3.47 -11.29
CA ILE A 34 0.21 2.37 -10.59
C ILE A 34 -0.89 2.91 -9.67
N ILE A 35 -0.66 4.08 -9.05
CA ILE A 35 -1.64 4.75 -8.19
C ILE A 35 -2.06 6.10 -8.78
N PRO A 36 -3.27 6.61 -8.42
CA PRO A 36 -3.76 7.88 -8.92
C PRO A 36 -2.78 9.05 -8.68
N PRO A 37 -2.71 10.04 -9.60
CA PRO A 37 -1.82 11.19 -9.46
C PRO A 37 -2.34 12.23 -8.46
N LYS A 38 -2.63 11.82 -7.22
CA LYS A 38 -3.11 12.69 -6.13
C LYS A 38 -1.94 13.33 -5.36
N ASN A 39 -2.26 14.30 -4.51
CA ASN A 39 -1.31 14.83 -3.54
C ASN A 39 -1.33 13.97 -2.27
N TYR A 40 -0.27 13.18 -2.07
CA TYR A 40 -0.12 12.32 -0.90
C TYR A 40 0.48 13.06 0.31
N GLY A 41 1.06 14.25 0.12
CA GLY A 41 1.69 15.05 1.18
C GLY A 41 2.72 14.24 1.96
N ASN A 42 2.67 14.32 3.29
CA ASN A 42 3.57 13.59 4.19
C ASN A 42 3.46 12.06 4.09
N LEU A 43 2.40 11.52 3.48
CA LEU A 43 2.26 10.09 3.22
C LEU A 43 3.02 9.64 1.97
N GLY A 44 3.55 10.57 1.16
CA GLY A 44 4.26 10.22 -0.07
C GLY A 44 5.49 9.33 0.14
N THR A 45 6.10 9.39 1.32
CA THR A 45 7.27 8.58 1.72
C THR A 45 6.90 7.24 2.35
N LYS A 46 5.60 7.00 2.63
CA LYS A 46 5.13 5.69 3.13
C LYS A 46 5.35 4.63 2.07
N LYS A 47 5.67 3.43 2.54
CA LYS A 47 5.95 2.25 1.74
C LYS A 47 4.98 1.15 2.16
N PRO A 48 3.85 0.98 1.45
CA PRO A 48 2.96 -0.12 1.74
C PRO A 48 3.62 -1.45 1.35
N ASP A 49 3.29 -2.52 2.05
CA ASP A 49 3.74 -3.88 1.70
C ASP A 49 2.96 -4.51 0.53
N GLY A 50 1.76 -3.98 0.24
CA GLY A 50 1.04 -4.44 -0.93
C GLY A 50 -0.17 -3.60 -1.32
N LEU A 51 -0.56 -3.77 -2.57
CA LEU A 51 -1.76 -3.14 -3.14
C LEU A 51 -2.61 -4.16 -3.87
N VAL A 52 -3.93 -4.04 -3.70
CA VAL A 52 -4.91 -4.81 -4.46
C VAL A 52 -5.65 -3.86 -5.40
N ILE A 53 -5.56 -4.14 -6.69
CA ILE A 53 -6.12 -3.32 -7.76
C ILE A 53 -7.17 -4.12 -8.52
N HIS A 54 -8.29 -3.49 -8.88
CA HIS A 54 -9.33 -4.08 -9.71
C HIS A 54 -9.71 -3.08 -10.81
N HIS A 55 -9.50 -3.43 -12.07
CA HIS A 55 -9.71 -2.55 -13.23
C HIS A 55 -9.09 -1.14 -13.06
N GLY A 56 -7.83 -1.07 -12.60
CA GLY A 56 -7.12 0.20 -12.38
C GLY A 56 -7.55 0.98 -11.12
N ILE A 57 -8.51 0.47 -10.35
CA ILE A 57 -8.96 1.08 -9.09
C ILE A 57 -8.33 0.33 -7.92
N ILE A 58 -7.63 1.06 -7.05
CA ILE A 58 -7.09 0.50 -5.80
C ILE A 58 -8.26 0.19 -4.87
N LYS A 59 -8.35 -1.07 -4.44
CA LYS A 59 -9.39 -1.56 -3.54
C LYS A 59 -8.89 -1.71 -2.12
N ALA A 60 -7.68 -2.21 -1.94
CA ALA A 60 -7.07 -2.37 -0.62
C ALA A 60 -5.57 -2.04 -0.63
N VAL A 61 -5.09 -1.61 0.53
CA VAL A 61 -3.68 -1.51 0.90
C VAL A 61 -3.42 -2.59 1.94
N ILE A 62 -2.32 -3.32 1.80
CA ILE A 62 -1.91 -4.40 2.69
C ILE A 62 -0.65 -3.97 3.41
N GLU A 63 -0.62 -4.15 4.72
CA GLU A 63 0.52 -3.89 5.59
C GLU A 63 0.69 -5.09 6.53
N TYR A 64 1.90 -5.63 6.61
CA TYR A 64 2.21 -6.73 7.51
C TYR A 64 2.87 -6.21 8.77
N LYS A 65 2.41 -6.69 9.94
CA LYS A 65 3.05 -6.39 11.21
C LYS A 65 3.34 -7.66 11.97
N LEU A 66 4.52 -7.74 12.57
CA LEU A 66 4.90 -8.87 13.40
C LEU A 66 3.98 -8.92 14.64
N PRO A 67 3.58 -10.11 15.12
CA PRO A 67 2.72 -10.26 16.28
C PRO A 67 3.25 -9.54 17.53
N GLU A 68 4.57 -9.56 17.73
CA GLU A 68 5.27 -8.84 18.81
C GLU A 68 5.03 -7.31 18.79
N LYS A 69 4.76 -6.73 17.62
CA LYS A 69 4.44 -5.31 17.46
C LYS A 69 2.94 -5.00 17.53
N LEU A 70 2.12 -6.02 17.72
CA LEU A 70 0.68 -5.95 17.94
C LEU A 70 0.29 -6.52 19.33
N SER A 71 1.25 -6.56 20.26
CA SER A 71 1.10 -7.23 21.56
C SER A 71 0.08 -6.57 22.51
N SER A 72 -0.32 -5.32 22.24
CA SER A 72 -1.31 -4.59 23.04
C SER A 72 -2.35 -3.90 22.16
N GLU A 73 -3.58 -3.76 22.69
CA GLU A 73 -4.67 -3.06 22.00
C GLU A 73 -4.30 -1.64 21.59
N SER A 74 -3.54 -0.92 22.41
CA SER A 74 -3.06 0.43 22.11
C SER A 74 -2.15 0.44 20.88
N GLN A 75 -1.23 -0.53 20.76
CA GLN A 75 -0.34 -0.65 19.59
C GLN A 75 -1.11 -1.00 18.33
N ILE A 76 -2.10 -1.90 18.44
CA ILE A 76 -2.99 -2.26 17.35
C ILE A 76 -3.76 -1.02 16.86
N LYS A 77 -4.35 -0.26 17.78
CA LYS A 77 -5.14 0.92 17.45
C LYS A 77 -4.30 2.00 16.78
N THR A 78 -3.12 2.31 17.30
CA THR A 78 -2.21 3.28 16.68
C THR A 78 -1.77 2.83 15.28
N ALA A 79 -1.48 1.54 15.09
CA ALA A 79 -1.13 1.02 13.78
C ALA A 79 -2.29 1.16 12.78
N ILE A 80 -3.50 0.78 13.19
CA ILE A 80 -4.72 0.92 12.37
C ILE A 80 -4.97 2.39 12.02
N GLU A 81 -4.86 3.31 12.98
CA GLU A 81 -5.08 4.74 12.74
C GLU A 81 -4.12 5.32 11.69
N GLN A 82 -2.84 4.95 11.76
CA GLN A 82 -1.84 5.37 10.78
C GLN A 82 -2.14 4.83 9.38
N GLU A 83 -2.46 3.54 9.27
CA GLU A 83 -2.69 2.89 7.97
C GLU A 83 -4.07 3.25 7.37
N ILE A 84 -5.07 3.56 8.20
CA ILE A 84 -6.36 4.10 7.75
C ILE A 84 -6.18 5.44 7.02
N LEU A 85 -5.25 6.29 7.43
CA LEU A 85 -4.99 7.55 6.73
C LEU A 85 -4.45 7.31 5.31
N VAL A 86 -3.61 6.30 5.15
CA VAL A 86 -3.08 5.86 3.85
C VAL A 86 -4.19 5.27 3.00
N ALA A 87 -4.96 4.34 3.55
CA ALA A 87 -6.11 3.73 2.88
C ALA A 87 -7.13 4.79 2.45
N LYS A 88 -7.53 5.73 3.30
CA LYS A 88 -8.48 6.80 2.96
C LYS A 88 -8.05 7.66 1.75
N LYS A 89 -6.74 7.83 1.52
CA LYS A 89 -6.25 8.55 0.33
C LYS A 89 -6.27 7.69 -0.94
N LEU A 90 -6.06 6.39 -0.80
CA LEU A 90 -5.86 5.45 -1.89
C LEU A 90 -7.13 4.69 -2.30
N CYS A 91 -7.93 4.22 -1.34
CA CYS A 91 -9.06 3.31 -1.53
C CYS A 91 -10.16 3.50 -0.49
N LYS A 92 -11.21 2.67 -0.58
CA LYS A 92 -12.34 2.67 0.36
C LYS A 92 -12.25 1.56 1.42
N ILE A 93 -11.34 0.60 1.28
CA ILE A 93 -11.26 -0.60 2.13
C ILE A 93 -9.81 -0.77 2.62
N LEU A 94 -9.65 -0.99 3.93
CA LEU A 94 -8.40 -1.37 4.58
C LEU A 94 -8.49 -2.84 4.97
N VAL A 95 -7.45 -3.63 4.67
CA VAL A 95 -7.28 -5.01 5.15
C VAL A 95 -5.96 -5.04 5.89
N ALA A 96 -6.02 -5.13 7.22
CA ALA A 96 -4.89 -5.21 8.12
C ALA A 96 -4.97 -6.51 8.91
#